data_AF-A0A972LQ78-F1
#
_entry.id   AF-A0A972LQ78-F1
#
_cell.length_a   1.000
_cell.length_b   1.000
_cell.length_c   1.000
_cell.angle_alpha   90.00
_cell.angle_beta   90.00
_cell.angle_gamma   90.00
#
_symmetry.space_group_name_H-M   'P 1'
#
loop_
_entity.id
_entity.type
_entity.pdbx_description
1 polymer ?
#
loop_
_entity_poly.entity_id
_entity_poly.type
_entity_poly.pdbx_seq_one_letter_code
_entity_poly.pdbx_strand_id
1 'polypeptide(L)'
;MRAQDNLVRKQYMVSTENVAKATKIAKSRSTSASDIVRLAIDAYDPNGAQGLEAPEMMELVAKKLKEAIVATQKANRKVTKALTKLGEVRT
;
A
#
# COMPACT_ATOMS: atom_id res chain seq x y z
N MET A 1 14.86 -8.38 -12.21
CA MET A 1 15.92 -8.98 -11.38
C MET A 1 16.92 -7.87 -11.09
N ARG A 2 16.88 -7.22 -9.92
CA ARG A 2 17.87 -6.17 -9.60
C ARG A 2 19.16 -6.88 -9.20
N ALA A 3 20.22 -6.61 -9.96
CA ALA A 3 21.55 -7.17 -9.73
C ALA A 3 22.01 -6.83 -8.31
N GLN A 4 22.62 -7.81 -7.64
CA GLN A 4 23.21 -7.64 -6.32
C GLN A 4 24.45 -6.76 -6.44
N ASP A 5 24.28 -5.44 -6.31
CA ASP A 5 25.40 -4.53 -6.08
C ASP A 5 26.04 -4.88 -4.73
N ASN A 6 27.37 -4.98 -4.72
CA ASN A 6 28.25 -5.34 -3.60
C ASN A 6 27.65 -5.18 -2.19
N LEU A 7 27.03 -6.25 -1.68
CA LEU A 7 26.45 -6.25 -0.33
C LEU A 7 27.56 -6.34 0.72
N VAL A 8 27.65 -5.33 1.58
CA VAL A 8 28.59 -5.32 2.72
C VAL A 8 27.86 -5.79 3.98
N ARG A 9 28.46 -6.77 4.70
CA ARG A 9 27.95 -7.19 6.01
C ARG A 9 28.27 -6.12 7.05
N LYS A 10 27.23 -5.55 7.66
CA LYS A 10 27.32 -4.68 8.84
C LYS A 10 26.39 -5.22 9.92
N GLN A 11 26.82 -5.16 11.18
CA GLN A 11 26.06 -5.64 12.34
C GLN A 11 25.72 -4.45 13.23
N TYR A 12 24.46 -4.38 13.66
CA TYR A 12 23.94 -3.34 14.54
C TYR A 12 23.15 -4.00 15.68
N MET A 13 23.26 -3.45 16.88
CA MET A 13 22.42 -3.87 18.01
C MET A 13 21.08 -3.14 17.92
N VAL A 14 19.99 -3.88 18.12
CA VAL A 14 18.63 -3.35 18.13
C VAL A 14 17.86 -3.93 19.31
N SER A 15 16.81 -3.24 19.76
CA SER A 15 15.93 -3.74 20.82
C SER A 15 15.18 -5.01 20.38
N THR A 16 14.81 -5.82 21.37
CA THR A 16 13.98 -7.03 21.17
C THR A 16 12.65 -6.71 20.49
N GLU A 17 12.07 -5.56 20.79
CA GLU A 17 10.84 -5.05 20.15
C GLU A 17 11.01 -4.81 18.65
N ASN A 18 12.14 -4.23 18.24
CA ASN A 18 12.43 -3.98 16.82
C ASN A 18 12.64 -5.29 16.06
N VAL A 19 13.26 -6.30 16.68
CA VAL A 19 13.40 -7.64 16.10
C VAL A 19 12.02 -8.29 15.91
N ALA A 20 11.15 -8.20 16.92
CA ALA A 20 9.79 -8.74 16.84
C ALA A 20 8.97 -8.07 15.73
N LYS A 21 9.07 -6.73 15.61
CA LYS A 21 8.42 -5.95 14.56
C LYS A 21 8.89 -6.36 13.17
N ALA A 22 10.21 -6.41 12.94
CA ALA A 22 10.77 -6.82 11.65
C ALA A 22 10.35 -8.25 11.28
N THR A 23 10.36 -9.18 12.25
CA THR A 23 9.94 -10.57 12.05
C THR A 23 8.46 -10.68 11.70
N LYS A 24 7.58 -9.90 12.35
CA LYS A 24 6.14 -9.90 12.05
C LYS A 24 5.86 -9.42 10.62
N ILE A 25 6.55 -8.37 10.18
CA ILE A 25 6.42 -7.82 8.82
C ILE A 25 7.01 -8.80 7.78
N ALA A 26 8.13 -9.44 8.11
CA ALA A 26 8.76 -10.44 7.25
C ALA A 26 7.81 -11.62 6.99
N LYS A 27 7.15 -12.13 8.05
CA LYS A 27 6.14 -13.19 7.95
C LYS A 27 4.96 -12.79 7.07
N SER A 28 4.43 -11.57 7.23
CA SER A 28 3.27 -11.13 6.43
C SER A 28 3.58 -10.91 4.96
N ARG A 29 4.85 -10.64 4.62
CA ARG A 29 5.30 -10.40 3.24
C ARG A 29 6.07 -11.57 2.63
N SER A 30 6.11 -12.73 3.30
CA SER A 30 6.83 -13.93 2.86
C SER A 30 8.29 -13.64 2.43
N THR A 31 8.97 -12.77 3.17
CA THR A 31 10.34 -12.32 2.86
C THR A 31 11.23 -12.41 4.10
N SER A 32 12.54 -12.23 3.96
CA SER A 32 13.44 -12.24 5.12
C SER A 32 13.36 -10.95 5.94
N ALA A 33 13.65 -11.03 7.24
CA ALA A 33 13.77 -9.85 8.10
C ALA A 33 14.88 -8.89 7.61
N SER A 34 15.94 -9.42 6.98
CA SER A 34 17.01 -8.60 6.39
C SER A 34 16.51 -7.80 5.18
N ASP A 35 15.64 -8.38 4.35
CA ASP A 35 15.02 -7.65 3.23
C ASP A 35 14.09 -6.55 3.73
N ILE A 36 13.37 -6.78 4.83
CA ILE A 36 12.55 -5.75 5.47
C ILE A 36 13.43 -4.59 5.96
N VAL A 37 14.54 -4.88 6.63
CA VAL A 37 15.48 -3.86 7.09
C VAL A 37 16.06 -3.08 5.91
N ARG A 38 16.48 -3.77 4.83
CA ARG A 38 16.97 -3.10 3.62
C ARG A 38 15.92 -2.17 3.02
N LEU A 39 14.70 -2.66 2.81
CA LEU A 39 13.60 -1.85 2.27
C LEU A 39 13.26 -0.65 3.16
N ALA A 40 13.34 -0.82 4.48
CA ALA A 40 13.10 0.28 5.41
C ALA A 40 14.19 1.36 5.32
N ILE A 41 15.46 0.96 5.17
CA ILE A 41 16.57 1.89 4.96
C ILE A 41 16.43 2.58 3.61
N ASP A 42 16.14 1.83 2.53
CA ASP A 42 15.97 2.38 1.18
C ASP A 42 14.81 3.38 1.10
N ALA A 43 13.74 3.15 1.88
CA ALA A 43 12.57 4.03 1.94
C ALA A 43 12.75 5.20 2.93
N TYR A 44 13.75 5.13 3.81
CA TYR A 44 13.98 6.18 4.80
C TYR A 44 14.71 7.36 4.14
N ASP A 45 13.97 8.44 3.91
CA ASP A 45 14.52 9.72 3.49
C ASP A 45 14.75 10.60 4.73
N PRO A 46 16.01 10.83 5.16
CA PRO A 46 16.32 11.66 6.33
C PRO A 46 15.92 13.14 6.14
N ASN A 47 15.78 13.61 4.90
CA ASN A 47 15.34 14.97 4.59
C ASN A 47 13.84 15.03 4.25
N GLY A 48 13.22 13.88 3.99
CA GLY A 48 11.83 13.75 3.53
C GLY A 48 10.77 14.04 4.60
N ALA A 49 11.14 14.10 5.88
CA ALA A 49 10.21 14.48 6.96
C ALA A 49 9.66 15.91 6.80
N GLN A 50 10.35 16.79 6.07
CA GLN A 50 9.85 18.12 5.73
C GLN A 50 8.83 18.11 4.56
N GLY A 51 8.66 16.98 3.84
CA GLY A 51 7.77 16.87 2.69
C GLY A 51 6.54 15.96 2.88
N LEU A 52 6.45 15.24 4.01
CA LEU A 52 5.32 14.34 4.30
C LEU A 52 4.13 15.03 4.99
N GLU A 53 4.29 16.26 5.47
CA GLU A 53 3.18 17.13 5.86
C GLU A 53 2.64 17.88 4.63
N ALA A 54 2.13 17.15 3.64
CA ALA A 54 1.35 17.73 2.54
C ALA A 54 -0.14 17.39 2.74
N PRO A 55 -0.84 18.00 3.72
CA PRO A 55 -2.25 17.75 3.98
C PRO A 55 -3.11 17.93 2.72
N GLU A 56 -2.73 18.83 1.83
CA GLU A 56 -3.38 19.06 0.53
C GLU A 56 -3.32 17.84 -0.40
N MET A 57 -2.22 17.07 -0.39
CA MET A 57 -2.09 15.87 -1.20
C MET A 57 -2.98 14.74 -0.65
N MET A 58 -3.02 14.57 0.68
CA MET A 58 -3.91 13.60 1.32
C MET A 58 -5.39 13.97 1.14
N GLU A 59 -5.72 15.25 1.16
CA GLU A 59 -7.07 15.74 0.86
C GLU A 59 -7.45 15.46 -0.60
N LEU A 60 -6.55 15.68 -1.54
CA LEU A 60 -6.76 15.37 -2.96
C LEU A 60 -7.00 13.88 -3.19
N VAL A 61 -6.19 13.01 -2.56
CA VAL A 61 -6.35 11.55 -2.63
C VAL A 61 -7.70 11.13 -2.04
N ALA A 62 -8.05 11.67 -0.87
CA ALA A 62 -9.34 11.39 -0.22
C ALA A 62 -10.53 11.82 -1.09
N LYS A 63 -10.44 12.99 -1.74
CA LYS A 63 -11.46 13.48 -2.68
C LYS A 63 -11.60 12.55 -3.89
N LYS A 64 -10.49 12.16 -4.52
CA LYS A 64 -10.50 11.25 -5.68
C LYS A 64 -11.03 9.87 -5.35
N LEU A 65 -10.71 9.35 -4.16
CA LEU A 65 -11.25 8.08 -3.69
C LEU A 65 -12.78 8.15 -3.51
N LYS A 66 -13.31 9.23 -2.91
CA LYS A 66 -14.76 9.44 -2.78
C LYS A 66 -15.44 9.51 -4.15
N GLU A 67 -14.87 10.25 -5.10
CA GLU A 67 -15.39 10.34 -6.47
C GLU A 67 -15.48 8.95 -7.13
N ALA A 68 -14.43 8.12 -7.01
CA ALA A 68 -14.38 6.78 -7.57
C ALA A 68 -15.42 5.83 -6.93
N ILE A 69 -15.61 5.89 -5.62
CA ILE A 69 -16.63 5.11 -4.90
C ILE A 69 -18.03 5.47 -5.41
N VAL A 70 -18.36 6.75 -5.50
CA VAL A 70 -19.67 7.21 -5.97
C VAL A 70 -19.91 6.80 -7.42
N ALA A 71 -18.92 6.94 -8.29
CA ALA A 71 -19.01 6.52 -9.69
C ALA A 71 -19.28 5.01 -9.80
N THR A 72 -18.57 4.20 -9.01
CA THR A 72 -18.72 2.74 -8.99
C THR A 72 -20.11 2.32 -8.50
N GLN A 73 -20.60 2.92 -7.41
CA GLN A 73 -21.96 2.66 -6.93
C GLN A 73 -23.02 3.01 -7.97
N LYS A 74 -22.86 4.13 -8.69
CA LYS A 74 -23.78 4.54 -9.74
C LYS A 74 -23.75 3.57 -10.93
N ALA A 75 -22.57 3.10 -11.32
CA ALA A 75 -22.41 2.09 -12.35
C ALA A 75 -23.10 0.79 -11.95
N ASN A 76 -22.85 0.30 -10.73
CA ASN A 76 -23.49 -0.92 -10.21
C ASN A 76 -25.02 -0.80 -10.25
N ARG A 77 -25.59 0.33 -9.79
CA ARG A 77 -27.05 0.56 -9.86
C ARG A 77 -27.59 0.51 -11.29
N LYS A 78 -26.86 1.08 -12.27
CA LYS A 78 -27.26 1.03 -13.69
C LYS A 78 -27.20 -0.40 -14.24
N VAL A 79 -26.12 -1.14 -13.93
CA VAL A 79 -25.96 -2.53 -14.34
C VAL A 79 -27.08 -3.39 -13.76
N THR A 80 -27.38 -3.25 -12.45
CA THR A 80 -28.49 -3.97 -11.82
C THR A 80 -29.82 -3.66 -12.50
N LYS A 81 -30.13 -2.38 -12.75
CA LYS A 81 -31.37 -1.99 -13.46
C LYS A 81 -31.46 -2.55 -14.88
N ALA A 82 -30.34 -2.60 -15.60
CA ALA A 82 -30.30 -3.19 -16.94
C ALA A 82 -30.53 -4.71 -16.90
N LEU A 83 -29.90 -5.40 -15.94
CA LEU A 83 -30.09 -6.83 -15.72
C LEU A 83 -31.53 -7.18 -15.32
N THR A 84 -32.15 -6.42 -14.42
CA THR A 84 -33.55 -6.65 -14.05
C THR A 84 -34.49 -6.45 -15.24
N LYS A 85 -34.26 -5.39 -16.03
CA LYS A 85 -35.07 -5.11 -17.24
C LYS A 85 -34.92 -6.22 -18.30
N LEU A 86 -33.72 -6.78 -18.46
CA LEU A 86 -33.50 -7.92 -19.36
C LEU A 86 -34.10 -9.24 -18.81
N GLY A 87 -34.17 -9.39 -17.48
CA GLY A 87 -34.85 -10.50 -16.83
C GLY A 87 -36.38 -10.45 -16.95
N GLU A 88 -36.96 -9.24 -16.86
CA GLU A 88 -38.40 -9.00 -17.05
C GLU A 88 -38.85 -9.16 -18.51
N VAL A 89 -37.96 -8.93 -19.47
CA VAL A 89 -38.25 -9.09 -20.92
C VAL A 89 -38.18 -10.56 -21.37
N ARG A 90 -37.75 -11.49 -20.50
CA ARG A 90 -37.81 -12.94 -20.75
C ARG A 90 -39.12 -13.54 -20.21
N THR A 91 -40.24 -13.21 -20.84
CA THR A 91 -41.50 -13.97 -20.76
C THR A 91 -41.84 -14.49 -22.13
#